data_AF-A0A3T1D1P8-F1
#
_entry.id   AF-A0A3T1D1P8-F1
#
_cell.length_a   1.000
_cell.length_b   1.000
_cell.length_c   1.000
_cell.angle_alpha   90.00
_cell.angle_beta   90.00
_cell.angle_gamma   90.00
#
_symmetry.space_group_name_H-M   'P 1'
#
loop_
_entity.id
_entity.type
_entity.pdbx_description
1 polymer ?
#
loop_
_entity_poly.entity_id
_entity_poly.type
_entity_poly.pdbx_seq_one_letter_code
_entity_poly.pdbx_strand_id
1 'polypeptide(L)'
;MEYLLIDPRPDLPDSRHWQLLLRYIPLLEDKSRAYDIHTLLWSFRCYGTVLKYNSSGLFFFPTLDEKCTFDNQEEFNVMKDKCFRPYRDEIAQLLRKVAGNE
;
A
#
# COMPACT_ATOMS: atom_id res chain seq x y z
N MET A 1 7.19 1.98 16.55
CA MET A 1 6.78 1.10 15.44
C MET A 1 5.30 0.70 15.49
N GLU A 2 4.64 0.65 16.65
CA GLU A 2 3.22 0.23 16.73
C GLU A 2 2.25 1.05 15.87
N TYR A 3 2.50 2.35 15.68
CA TYR A 3 1.64 3.22 14.86
C TYR A 3 1.60 2.83 13.37
N LEU A 4 2.64 2.15 12.86
CA LEU A 4 2.68 1.73 11.46
C LEU A 4 1.73 0.55 11.18
N LEU A 5 1.29 -0.17 12.22
CA LEU A 5 0.35 -1.28 12.08
C LEU A 5 -1.12 -0.84 12.02
N ILE A 6 -1.37 0.45 12.30
CA ILE A 6 -2.69 1.06 12.25
C ILE A 6 -2.84 1.75 10.90
N ASP A 7 -3.96 1.52 10.23
CA ASP A 7 -4.29 2.23 8.99
C ASP A 7 -4.48 3.73 9.30
N PRO A 8 -3.67 4.64 8.72
CA PRO A 8 -3.80 6.08 8.96
C PRO A 8 -5.00 6.72 8.26
N ARG A 9 -5.68 6.01 7.36
CA ARG A 9 -6.90 6.46 6.68
C ARG A 9 -8.03 5.42 6.84
N PRO A 10 -8.50 5.19 8.08
CA PRO A 10 -9.55 4.22 8.36
C PRO A 10 -10.91 4.65 7.79
N ASP A 11 -11.05 5.90 7.35
CA ASP A 11 -12.20 6.46 6.66
C ASP A 11 -12.38 5.93 5.23
N LEU A 12 -11.32 5.40 4.61
CA LEU A 12 -11.37 4.88 3.24
C LEU A 12 -11.91 3.43 3.19
N PRO A 13 -12.65 3.05 2.13
CA PRO A 13 -13.49 1.84 2.11
C PRO A 13 -12.72 0.51 2.17
N ASP A 14 -11.44 0.54 1.84
CA ASP A 14 -10.54 -0.60 1.77
C ASP A 14 -9.66 -0.77 3.02
N SER A 15 -9.98 -0.04 4.10
CA SER A 15 -9.19 -0.02 5.35
C SER A 15 -8.84 -1.42 5.86
N ARG A 16 -9.79 -2.36 5.79
CA ARG A 16 -9.54 -3.76 6.20
C ARG A 16 -8.39 -4.41 5.43
N HIS A 17 -8.28 -4.18 4.11
CA HIS A 17 -7.20 -4.73 3.30
C HIS A 17 -5.86 -4.07 3.63
N TRP A 18 -5.86 -2.76 3.88
CA TRP A 18 -4.66 -2.05 4.34
C TRP A 18 -4.18 -2.50 5.71
N GLN A 19 -5.08 -2.71 6.66
CA GLN A 19 -4.71 -3.23 7.98
C GLN A 19 -4.04 -4.60 7.87
N LEU A 20 -4.54 -5.48 6.99
CA LEU A 20 -3.90 -6.76 6.71
C LEU A 20 -2.52 -6.58 6.06
N LEU A 21 -2.43 -5.72 5.04
CA LEU A 21 -1.19 -5.41 4.35
C LEU A 21 -0.10 -4.94 5.33
N LEU A 22 -0.43 -3.95 6.17
CA LEU A 22 0.48 -3.37 7.16
C LEU A 22 0.91 -4.38 8.23
N ARG A 23 0.07 -5.38 8.54
CA ARG A 23 0.42 -6.47 9.46
C ARG A 23 1.30 -7.55 8.84
N TYR A 24 1.26 -7.74 7.52
CA TYR A 24 2.10 -8.71 6.83
C TYR A 24 3.52 -8.21 6.55
N ILE A 25 3.72 -6.90 6.42
CA ILE A 25 5.05 -6.32 6.13
C ILE A 25 6.12 -6.72 7.18
N PRO A 26 5.87 -6.64 8.50
CA PRO A 26 6.86 -7.06 9.51
C PRO A 26 7.22 -8.55 9.45
N LEU A 27 6.44 -9.38 8.75
CA LEU A 27 6.67 -10.81 8.59
C LEU A 27 7.67 -11.13 7.46
N LEU A 28 8.06 -10.15 6.64
CA LEU A 28 9.13 -10.32 5.66
C LEU A 28 10.45 -10.68 6.34
N GLU A 29 11.28 -11.49 5.68
CA GLU A 29 12.55 -11.98 6.24
C GLU A 29 13.56 -10.83 6.45
N ASP A 30 13.76 -10.00 5.42
CA ASP A 30 14.61 -8.82 5.50
C ASP A 30 13.91 -7.69 6.25
N LYS A 31 14.33 -7.47 7.51
CA LYS A 31 13.73 -6.46 8.39
C LYS A 31 14.05 -5.02 7.99
N SER A 32 15.18 -4.78 7.33
CA SER A 32 15.51 -3.44 6.83
C SER A 32 14.59 -3.08 5.67
N ARG A 33 14.44 -3.98 4.70
CA ARG A 33 13.51 -3.79 3.58
C ARG A 33 12.06 -3.73 4.06
N ALA A 34 11.69 -4.54 5.05
CA ALA A 34 10.35 -4.50 5.64
C ALA A 34 10.04 -3.10 6.18
N TYR A 35 10.96 -2.49 6.93
CA TYR A 35 10.79 -1.15 7.47
C TYR A 35 10.62 -0.08 6.38
N ASP A 36 11.43 -0.15 5.32
CA ASP A 36 11.33 0.78 4.19
C ASP A 36 9.98 0.66 3.47
N ILE A 37 9.57 -0.57 3.15
CA ILE A 37 8.27 -0.86 2.53
C ILE A 37 7.14 -0.37 3.43
N HIS A 38 7.23 -0.60 4.74
CA HIS A 38 6.21 -0.21 5.69
C HIS A 38 6.00 1.31 5.70
N THR A 39 7.10 2.05 5.84
CA THR A 39 7.09 3.52 5.87
C THR A 39 6.58 4.08 4.55
N LEU A 40 7.02 3.51 3.43
CA LEU A 40 6.60 3.90 2.09
C LEU A 40 5.10 3.70 1.88
N LEU A 41 4.59 2.49 2.13
CA LEU A 41 3.19 2.16 1.92
C LEU A 41 2.28 2.95 2.88
N TRP A 42 2.71 3.13 4.13
CA TRP A 42 1.98 3.98 5.09
C TRP A 42 1.88 5.43 4.60
N SER A 43 2.95 5.97 4.03
CA SER A 43 2.94 7.33 3.44
C SER A 43 1.99 7.44 2.25
N PHE A 44 2.01 6.45 1.34
CA PHE A 44 1.07 6.38 0.22
C PHE A 44 -0.38 6.29 0.70
N ARG A 45 -0.64 5.55 1.78
CA ARG A 45 -1.96 5.46 2.40
C ARG A 45 -2.43 6.81 2.93
N CYS A 46 -1.57 7.55 3.63
CA CYS A 46 -1.88 8.91 4.09
C CYS A 46 -2.32 9.82 2.92
N TYR A 47 -1.66 9.72 1.78
CA TYR A 47 -1.96 10.50 0.57
C TYR A 47 -3.22 10.04 -0.19
N GLY A 48 -3.95 9.04 0.33
CA GLY A 48 -5.22 8.61 -0.26
C GLY A 48 -5.13 7.40 -1.17
N THR A 49 -4.05 6.63 -1.10
CA THR A 49 -3.95 5.38 -1.87
C THR A 49 -4.91 4.34 -1.32
N VAL A 50 -5.68 3.74 -2.22
CA VAL A 50 -6.58 2.63 -1.95
C VAL A 50 -6.13 1.37 -2.70
N LEU A 51 -6.57 0.21 -2.23
CA LEU A 51 -6.47 -1.09 -2.85
C LEU A 51 -7.79 -1.39 -3.54
N LYS A 52 -7.72 -1.68 -4.84
CA LYS A 52 -8.85 -2.14 -5.65
C LYS A 52 -8.58 -3.55 -6.16
N TYR A 53 -9.64 -4.27 -6.45
CA TYR A 53 -9.58 -5.60 -7.04
C TYR A 53 -9.89 -5.54 -8.54
N ASN A 54 -9.14 -6.27 -9.35
CA ASN A 54 -9.47 -6.55 -10.75
C ASN A 54 -9.23 -8.04 -11.07
N SER A 55 -9.38 -8.43 -12.34
CA SER A 55 -9.15 -9.81 -12.79
C SER A 55 -7.75 -10.35 -12.48
N SER A 56 -6.76 -9.47 -12.26
CA SER A 56 -5.37 -9.81 -11.98
C SER A 56 -5.04 -9.76 -10.48
N GLY A 57 -6.01 -9.44 -9.62
CA GLY A 57 -5.86 -9.37 -8.16
C GLY A 57 -5.94 -7.95 -7.58
N LEU A 58 -5.36 -7.77 -6.40
CA LEU A 58 -5.30 -6.46 -5.73
C LEU A 58 -4.23 -5.55 -6.35
N PHE A 59 -4.55 -4.27 -6.49
CA PHE A 59 -3.64 -3.25 -6.98
C PHE A 59 -3.88 -1.90 -6.30
N PHE A 60 -2.84 -1.05 -6.28
CA PHE A 60 -2.91 0.30 -5.73
C PHE A 60 -3.53 1.28 -6.71
N PHE A 61 -4.40 2.16 -6.21
CA PHE A 61 -5.11 3.18 -6.96
C PHE A 61 -5.22 4.46 -6.12
N PRO A 62 -5.08 5.66 -6.70
CA PRO A 62 -5.22 6.90 -5.95
C PRO A 62 -6.70 7.24 -5.74
N THR A 63 -7.00 7.86 -4.60
CA THR A 63 -8.22 8.65 -4.45
C THR A 63 -7.92 10.07 -4.87
N LEU A 64 -8.69 10.61 -5.81
CA LEU A 64 -8.54 11.97 -6.34
C LEU A 64 -9.66 12.86 -5.79
N ASP A 65 -9.71 12.98 -4.46
CA ASP A 65 -10.64 13.88 -3.77
C ASP A 65 -9.88 15.10 -3.22
N GLU A 66 -10.58 16.16 -2.86
CA GLU A 66 -9.98 17.40 -2.29
C GLU A 66 -9.24 17.17 -0.96
N LYS A 67 -9.38 15.99 -0.34
CA LYS A 67 -8.74 15.62 0.92
C LYS A 67 -7.48 14.76 0.72
N CYS A 68 -7.20 14.36 -0.51
CA CYS A 68 -6.07 13.52 -0.88
C CYS A 68 -5.02 14.34 -1.64
N THR A 69 -3.79 13.83 -1.69
CA THR A 69 -2.63 14.64 -2.06
C THR A 69 -2.25 14.52 -3.54
N PHE A 70 -2.70 13.48 -4.23
CA PHE A 70 -2.40 13.31 -5.65
C PHE A 70 -3.31 14.20 -6.50
N ASP A 71 -2.73 15.06 -7.34
CA ASP A 71 -3.47 15.96 -8.21
C ASP A 71 -4.18 15.20 -9.33
N ASN A 72 -3.57 14.10 -9.79
CA ASN A 72 -4.10 13.26 -10.86
C ASN A 72 -3.50 11.84 -10.85
N GLN A 73 -4.06 10.99 -11.71
CA GLN A 73 -3.66 9.59 -11.86
C GLN A 73 -2.23 9.41 -12.41
N GLU A 74 -1.75 10.34 -13.24
CA GLU A 74 -0.42 10.27 -13.86
C GLU A 74 0.67 10.50 -12.81
N GLU A 75 0.52 11.54 -11.99
CA GLU A 75 1.42 11.84 -10.87
C GLU A 75 1.55 10.64 -9.92
N PHE A 76 0.41 10.06 -9.52
CA PHE A 76 0.39 8.85 -8.72
C PHE A 76 1.18 7.71 -9.36
N ASN A 77 0.99 7.48 -10.67
CA ASN A 77 1.66 6.39 -11.37
C ASN A 77 3.18 6.60 -11.43
N VAL A 78 3.65 7.83 -11.67
CA VAL A 78 5.07 8.18 -11.68
C VAL A 78 5.69 7.97 -10.31
N MET A 79 5.04 8.46 -9.25
CA MET A 79 5.52 8.30 -7.87
C MET A 79 5.51 6.84 -7.43
N LYS A 80 4.42 6.12 -7.72
CA LYS A 80 4.30 4.70 -7.44
C LYS A 80 5.39 3.90 -8.13
N ASP A 81 5.61 4.10 -9.43
CA ASP A 81 6.65 3.37 -10.17
C ASP A 81 8.05 3.66 -9.60
N LYS A 82 8.39 4.94 -9.40
CA LYS A 82 9.69 5.34 -8.83
C LYS A 82 9.94 4.72 -7.46
N CYS A 83 8.96 4.77 -6.57
CA CYS A 83 9.13 4.34 -5.19
C CYS A 83 8.96 2.82 -5.01
N PHE A 84 8.10 2.16 -5.79
CA PHE A 84 7.77 0.74 -5.57
C PHE A 84 8.68 -0.18 -6.39
N ARG A 85 9.30 0.32 -7.47
CA ARG A 85 10.20 -0.47 -8.32
C ARG A 85 11.30 -1.22 -7.53
N PRO A 86 11.96 -0.65 -6.51
CA PRO A 86 12.96 -1.37 -5.72
C PRO A 86 12.41 -2.54 -4.91
N TYR A 87 11.11 -2.56 -4.62
CA TYR A 87 10.43 -3.49 -3.70
C TYR A 87 9.30 -4.27 -4.39
N ARG A 88 9.36 -4.36 -5.72
CA ARG A 88 8.26 -4.84 -6.56
C ARG A 88 7.81 -6.24 -6.17
N ASP A 89 8.75 -7.14 -5.93
CA ASP A 89 8.47 -8.56 -5.70
C ASP A 89 7.84 -8.78 -4.32
N GLU A 90 8.35 -8.11 -3.29
CA GLU A 90 7.79 -8.16 -1.94
C GLU A 90 6.39 -7.55 -1.91
N ILE A 91 6.20 -6.40 -2.54
CA ILE A 91 4.88 -5.76 -2.63
C ILE A 91 3.90 -6.67 -3.36
N ALA A 92 4.29 -7.29 -4.47
CA ALA A 92 3.45 -8.23 -5.21
C ALA A 92 3.13 -9.50 -4.41
N GLN A 93 4.07 -10.01 -3.60
CA GLN A 93 3.83 -11.11 -2.69
C GLN A 93 2.82 -10.71 -1.60
N LEU A 94 3.03 -9.56 -0.95
CA LEU A 94 2.14 -9.05 0.09
C LEU A 94 0.71 -8.86 -0.42
N LEU A 95 0.54 -8.28 -1.62
CA LEU A 95 -0.78 -8.11 -2.24
C LEU A 95 -1.49 -9.44 -2.49
N ARG A 96 -0.76 -10.50 -2.88
CA ARG A 96 -1.32 -11.85 -3.04
C ARG A 96 -1.82 -12.43 -1.71
N LYS A 97 -1.05 -12.24 -0.63
CA LYS A 97 -1.47 -12.64 0.73
C LYS A 97 -2.74 -11.93 1.18
N VAL A 98 -2.80 -10.61 0.98
CA VAL A 98 -3.98 -9.81 1.34
C VAL A 98 -5.20 -10.20 0.52
N ALA A 99 -5.01 -10.58 -0.75
CA ALA A 99 -6.08 -11.04 -1.63
C ALA A 99 -6.64 -12.43 -1.25
N GLY A 100 -5.97 -13.18 -0.36
CA GLY A 100 -6.34 -14.56 -0.02
C GLY A 100 -5.96 -15.58 -1.10
N ASN A 101 -5.00 -15.24 -1.98
CA ASN A 101 -4.54 -16.09 -3.08
C ASN A 101 -3.27 -16.89 -2.70
N GLU A 102 -3.16 -17.32 -1.43
CA GLU A 102 -2.04 -18.15 -0.92
C GLU A 102 -2.30 -19.65 -1.10
#